data_AF-A0A0E3Q5S5-F1
#
_entry.id   AF-A0A0E3Q5S5-F1
#
_cell.length_a   1.000
_cell.length_b   1.000
_cell.length_c   1.000
_cell.angle_alpha   90.00
_cell.angle_beta   90.00
_cell.angle_gamma   90.00
#
_symmetry.space_group_name_H-M   'P 1'
#
loop_
_entity.id
_entity.type
_entity.pdbx_description
1 polymer ?
#
loop_
_entity_poly.entity_id
_entity_poly.type
_entity_poly.pdbx_seq_one_letter_code
_entity_poly.pdbx_strand_id
1 'polypeptide(L)' 'MEMEKKSFLKSLGFRREIKIVAKCTCPLCEERVDEDEFRSEAFVKEFKISGLCQGCQDTVFGYRVAW' A
#
# COMPACT_ATOMS: atom_id res chain seq x y z
N MET A 1 -17.68 -6.15 -14.16
CA MET A 1 -16.19 -6.15 -14.17
C MET A 1 -15.52 -6.03 -12.81
N GLU A 2 -15.68 -4.94 -12.05
CA GLU A 2 -14.89 -4.78 -10.80
C GLU A 2 -15.30 -5.75 -9.67
N MET A 3 -16.60 -6.06 -9.56
CA MET A 3 -17.10 -7.11 -8.66
C MET A 3 -16.60 -8.52 -9.04
N GLU A 4 -16.51 -8.82 -10.34
CA GLU A 4 -16.09 -10.14 -10.82
C GLU A 4 -14.61 -10.41 -10.49
N LYS A 5 -13.74 -9.39 -10.66
CA LYS A 5 -12.34 -9.47 -10.23
C LYS A 5 -12.20 -9.71 -8.73
N LYS A 6 -12.92 -8.95 -7.90
CA LYS A 6 -12.87 -9.13 -6.44
C LYS A 6 -13.41 -10.51 -6.02
N SER A 7 -14.43 -11.03 -6.70
CA SER A 7 -14.97 -12.37 -6.43
C SER A 7 -13.97 -13.48 -6.80
N PHE A 8 -13.35 -13.38 -7.97
CA PHE A 8 -12.34 -14.33 -8.44
C PHE A 8 -11.10 -14.33 -7.54
N LEU A 9 -10.59 -13.16 -7.15
CA LEU A 9 -9.46 -13.07 -6.22
C LEU A 9 -9.82 -13.65 -4.84
N LYS A 10 -11.07 -13.49 -4.36
CA LYS A 10 -11.54 -14.15 -3.13
C LYS A 10 -11.53 -15.67 -3.26
N SER A 11 -11.92 -16.23 -4.41
CA SER A 11 -11.92 -17.69 -4.62
C SER A 11 -10.52 -18.27 -4.69
N LEU A 12 -9.54 -17.49 -5.13
CA LEU A 12 -8.11 -17.84 -5.11
C LEU A 12 -7.45 -17.68 -3.73
N GLY A 13 -8.18 -17.21 -2.71
CA GLY A 13 -7.68 -17.09 -1.34
C GLY A 13 -7.16 -15.70 -0.95
N PHE A 14 -7.13 -14.72 -1.86
CA PHE A 14 -6.61 -13.36 -1.63
C PHE A 14 -7.56 -12.46 -0.81
N ARG A 15 -8.23 -13.01 0.21
CA ARG A 15 -9.23 -12.26 1.00
C ARG A 15 -8.61 -11.12 1.80
N ARG A 16 -7.36 -11.26 2.23
CA ARG A 16 -6.65 -10.26 3.04
C ARG A 16 -6.24 -9.07 2.17
N GLU A 17 -5.65 -9.34 1.02
CA GLU A 17 -5.14 -8.36 0.06
C GLU A 17 -6.28 -7.48 -0.47
N ILE A 18 -7.44 -8.09 -0.77
CA ILE A 18 -8.63 -7.35 -1.19
C ILE A 18 -9.11 -6.38 -0.09
N LYS A 19 -9.05 -6.79 1.18
CA LYS A 19 -9.42 -5.91 2.30
C LYS A 19 -8.41 -4.78 2.48
N ILE A 20 -7.12 -5.08 2.34
CA ILE A 20 -6.03 -4.10 2.45
C ILE A 20 -6.21 -2.99 1.41
N VAL A 21 -6.42 -3.36 0.15
CA VAL A 21 -6.68 -2.39 -0.94
C VAL A 21 -7.97 -1.61 -0.69
N ALA A 22 -9.05 -2.27 -0.26
CA ALA A 22 -10.32 -1.61 -0.01
C ALA A 22 -10.28 -0.60 1.16
N LYS A 23 -9.35 -0.77 2.10
CA LYS A 23 -9.20 0.09 3.28
C LYS A 23 -8.04 1.08 3.17
N CYS A 24 -7.29 1.07 2.06
CA CYS A 24 -6.04 1.84 1.90
C CYS A 24 -5.09 1.65 3.09
N THR A 25 -4.86 0.40 3.50
CA THR A 25 -3.89 0.08 4.57
C THR A 25 -2.58 -0.44 3.97
N CYS A 26 -1.46 -0.19 4.64
CA CYS A 26 -0.17 -0.75 4.27
C CYS A 26 -0.19 -2.28 4.42
N PRO A 27 0.23 -3.07 3.42
CA PRO A 27 0.24 -4.53 3.52
C PRO A 27 1.30 -5.07 4.50
N LEU A 28 2.26 -4.23 4.92
CA LEU A 28 3.35 -4.62 5.81
C LEU A 28 3.04 -4.34 7.28
N CYS A 29 2.67 -3.10 7.63
CA CYS A 29 2.37 -2.71 9.01
C CYS A 29 0.87 -2.64 9.34
N GLU A 30 -0.01 -2.81 8.35
CA GLU A 30 -1.48 -2.72 8.48
C GLU A 30 -2.02 -1.34 8.91
N GLU A 31 -1.16 -0.33 9.03
CA GLU A 31 -1.58 1.05 9.29
C GLU A 31 -2.31 1.64 8.09
N ARG A 32 -3.27 2.52 8.36
CA ARG A 32 -3.95 3.29 7.32
C ARG A 32 -2.95 4.25 6.67
N VAL A 33 -2.95 4.30 5.34
CA VAL A 33 -2.11 5.22 4.58
C VAL A 33 -2.93 6.45 4.22
N ASP A 34 -2.40 7.62 4.56
CA ASP A 34 -2.87 8.91 4.06
C ASP A 34 -1.88 9.43 3.01
N GLU A 35 -2.35 9.69 1.79
CA GLU A 35 -1.50 10.21 0.71
C GLU A 35 -0.99 11.63 1.00
N ASP A 36 -1.68 12.38 1.87
CA ASP A 36 -1.31 13.76 2.23
C ASP A 36 -0.18 13.80 3.28
N GLU A 37 0.14 12.68 3.94
CA GLU A 37 1.22 12.58 4.95
C GLU A 37 2.60 12.27 4.34
N PHE A 38 2.68 12.06 3.03
CA PHE A 38 3.93 11.79 2.36
C PHE A 38 4.79 13.06 2.21
N ARG A 39 6.10 12.91 2.44
CA ARG A 39 7.11 13.98 2.40
C ARG A 39 7.38 14.51 0.99
N SER A 40 7.11 13.71 -0.04
CA SER A 40 7.29 14.11 -1.43
C SER A 40 6.45 13.29 -2.40
N GLU A 41 6.23 13.83 -3.60
CA GLU A 41 5.56 13.12 -4.69
C GLU A 41 6.28 11.82 -5.09
N ALA A 42 7.59 11.70 -4.87
CA ALA A 42 8.32 10.48 -5.17
C ALA A 42 7.82 9.31 -4.32
N PHE A 43 7.56 9.55 -3.03
CA PHE A 43 7.01 8.53 -2.13
C PHE A 43 5.53 8.22 -2.41
N VAL A 44 4.76 9.20 -2.89
CA VAL A 44 3.37 8.98 -3.37
C VAL A 44 3.37 8.08 -4.60
N LYS A 45 4.28 8.32 -5.56
CA LYS A 45 4.44 7.46 -6.74
C LYS A 45 4.85 6.04 -6.33
N GLU A 46 5.78 5.90 -5.39
CA GLU A 46 6.19 4.60 -4.87
C GLU A 46 5.05 3.89 -4.13
N PHE A 47 4.21 4.61 -3.38
CA PHE A 47 3.02 4.05 -2.75
C PHE A 47 2.04 3.48 -3.80
N LYS A 48 1.84 4.17 -4.92
CA LYS A 48 0.96 3.70 -6.00
C LYS A 48 1.47 2.44 -6.70
N ILE A 49 2.76 2.13 -6.58
CA ILE A 49 3.40 0.94 -7.15
C ILE A 49 3.45 -0.20 -6.12
N SER A 50 3.98 0.08 -4.93
CA SER A 50 4.27 -0.92 -3.89
C SER A 50 3.12 -1.14 -2.89
N GLY A 51 2.26 -0.13 -2.70
CA GLY A 51 1.23 -0.11 -1.66
C GLY A 51 1.75 0.16 -0.24
N LEU A 52 3.04 0.48 -0.06
CA LEU A 52 3.64 0.67 1.27
C LEU A 52 3.47 2.10 1.79
N CYS A 53 3.19 2.26 3.09
CA CYS A 53 3.26 3.58 3.75
C CYS A 53 4.71 4.10 3.77
N GLN A 54 4.89 5.41 3.96
CA GLN A 54 6.22 6.02 3.95
C GLN A 54 7.20 5.39 4.94
N GLY A 55 6.78 5.07 6.17
CA GLY A 55 7.68 4.44 7.17
C GLY A 55 8.15 3.04 6.74
N CYS A 56 7.27 2.27 6.10
CA CYS A 56 7.62 0.99 5.51
C CYS A 56 8.48 1.15 4.25
N GLN A 57 8.23 2.17 3.42
CA GLN A 57 9.09 2.49 2.29
C GLN A 57 10.52 2.83 2.77
N ASP A 58 10.66 3.67 3.80
CA ASP A 58 11.96 4.04 4.39
C ASP A 58 12.72 2.79 4.87
N THR A 59 12.01 1.85 5.50
CA THR A 59 12.59 0.60 6.02
C THR A 59 12.98 -0.39 4.92
N VAL A 60 12.11 -0.61 3.92
CA VAL A 60 12.29 -1.63 2.88
C VAL A 60 13.25 -1.16 1.79
N PHE A 61 13.14 0.09 1.35
CA PHE A 61 13.96 0.66 0.27
C PHE A 61 15.19 1.39 0.78
N GLY A 62 15.30 1.56 2.10
CA GLY A 62 16.47 2.17 2.72
C GLY A 62 16.62 3.66 2.40
N TYR A 63 15.50 4.40 2.30
CA TYR A 63 15.54 5.86 2.16
C TYR A 63 16.14 6.49 3.42
N ARG A 64 17.47 6.52 3.49
CA ARG A 64 18.22 7.40 4.36
C ARG A 64 18.13 8.79 3.75
N VAL A 65 17.06 9.51 4.03
CA VAL A 65 17.09 10.97 3.88
C VAL A 65 18.15 11.49 4.86
N ALA A 66 19.34 11.76 4.32
CA ALA A 66 20.32 12.59 4.99
C ALA A 66 19.66 13.96 5.19
N TRP A 67 19.51 14.36 6.44
CA TRP A 67 19.08 15.69 6.84
C TRP A 67 20.08 16.75 6.39
#